data_AF-A0A1R4LTS7-F1
#
_entry.id   AF-A0A1R4LTS7-F1
#
_cell.length_a   1.000
_cell.length_b   1.000
_cell.length_c   1.000
_cell.angle_alpha   90.00
_cell.angle_beta   90.00
_cell.angle_gamma   90.00
#
_symmetry.space_group_name_H-M   'P 1'
#
loop_
_entity.id
_entity.type
_entity.pdbx_description
1 polymer ?
#
loop_
_entity_poly.entity_id
_entity_poly.type
_entity_poly.pdbx_seq_one_letter_code
_entity_poly.pdbx_strand_id
1 'polypeptide(L)'
;MQHVKIYPHNDLLNLAYHQISTIRTKVASREHDGLGLDCLACLISLSFSVEAIINFVGSKRIDEWKERDSYKNKIKRVCAFAGQEFDSSVGIYNVLWQLKELRDSIAHGKPSEQITTDAQTREQLFEQMECPWDKALNPENVEATYKAVQQFKRVLFKGCEIHLIDTITYSRPVAE
;
A
#
# COMPACT_ATOMS: atom_id res chain seq x y z
N MET A 1 28.79 22.02 4.39
CA MET A 1 28.07 21.22 3.36
C MET A 1 26.77 20.75 4.01
N GLN A 2 25.60 21.05 3.42
CA GLN A 2 24.31 20.61 3.98
C GLN A 2 23.93 19.27 3.36
N HIS A 3 23.49 18.32 4.18
CA HIS A 3 23.00 17.02 3.74
C HIS A 3 21.48 16.99 3.83
N VAL A 4 20.81 16.73 2.70
CA VAL A 4 19.36 16.56 2.62
C VAL A 4 19.05 15.07 2.67
N LYS A 5 18.06 14.67 3.49
CA LYS A 5 17.55 13.30 3.58
C LYS A 5 16.13 13.27 3.04
N ILE A 6 15.88 12.41 2.05
CA ILE A 6 14.57 12.19 1.44
C ILE A 6 14.18 10.75 1.69
N TYR A 7 13.02 10.54 2.29
CA TYR A 7 12.51 9.21 2.63
C TYR A 7 11.09 9.03 2.07
N PRO A 8 10.96 8.51 0.83
CA PRO A 8 9.68 8.43 0.12
C PRO A 8 8.59 7.68 0.88
N HIS A 9 8.96 6.74 1.75
CA HIS A 9 8.00 6.01 2.58
C HIS A 9 7.19 6.91 3.52
N ASN A 10 7.70 8.07 3.93
CA ASN A 10 6.91 9.01 4.72
C ASN A 10 5.90 9.77 3.88
N ASP A 11 6.31 10.24 2.69
CA ASP A 11 5.43 10.96 1.78
C ASP A 11 4.27 10.06 1.34
N LEU A 12 4.55 8.80 1.02
CA LEU A 12 3.54 7.81 0.63
C LEU A 12 2.60 7.45 1.79
N LEU A 13 3.11 7.32 3.02
CA LEU A 13 2.26 7.09 4.19
C LEU A 13 1.41 8.31 4.55
N ASN A 14 1.93 9.52 4.34
CA ASN A 14 1.16 10.75 4.52
C ASN A 14 0.05 10.87 3.46
N LEU A 15 0.34 10.51 2.20
CA LEU A 15 -0.66 10.42 1.15
C LEU A 15 -1.77 9.41 1.51
N ALA A 16 -1.38 8.20 1.91
CA ALA A 16 -2.34 7.18 2.36
C ALA A 16 -3.16 7.66 3.58
N TYR A 17 -2.53 8.36 4.52
CA TYR A 17 -3.22 8.94 5.68
C TYR A 17 -4.23 10.04 5.29
N HIS A 18 -3.89 10.87 4.30
CA HIS A 18 -4.83 11.85 3.77
C HIS A 18 -6.03 11.15 3.12
N GLN A 19 -5.78 10.15 2.26
CA GLN A 19 -6.82 9.40 1.55
C GLN A 19 -7.76 8.64 2.50
N ILE A 20 -7.22 7.93 3.50
CA ILE A 20 -8.06 7.24 4.49
C ILE A 20 -8.88 8.22 5.33
N SER A 21 -8.37 9.43 5.60
CA SER A 21 -9.14 10.46 6.30
C SER A 21 -10.30 10.97 5.46
N THR A 22 -10.11 11.13 4.15
CA THR A 22 -11.18 11.44 3.20
C THR A 22 -12.23 10.32 3.16
N ILE A 23 -11.81 9.06 3.04
CA ILE A 23 -12.71 7.90 3.05
C ILE A 23 -13.55 7.86 4.34
N ARG A 24 -12.89 8.02 5.50
CA ARG A 24 -13.59 8.06 6.80
C ARG A 24 -14.64 9.17 6.85
N THR A 25 -14.30 10.35 6.33
CA THR A 25 -15.22 11.49 6.28
C THR A 25 -16.45 11.17 5.44
N LYS A 26 -16.24 10.62 4.23
CA LYS A 26 -17.31 10.19 3.33
C LYS A 26 -18.22 9.12 3.93
N VAL A 27 -17.64 8.12 4.60
CA VAL A 27 -18.40 7.08 5.31
C VAL A 27 -19.25 7.71 6.42
N ALA A 28 -18.69 8.65 7.20
CA ALA A 28 -19.42 9.33 8.27
C ALA A 28 -20.57 10.21 7.73
N SER A 29 -20.37 10.86 6.59
CA SER A 29 -21.38 11.69 5.93
C SER A 29 -22.38 10.91 5.07
N ARG A 30 -22.24 9.57 4.96
CA ARG A 30 -23.00 8.70 4.04
C ARG A 30 -22.89 9.14 2.58
N GLU A 31 -21.74 9.69 2.22
CA GLU A 31 -21.41 10.07 0.86
C GLU A 31 -20.72 8.90 0.17
N HIS A 32 -21.39 8.32 -0.82
CA HIS A 32 -20.88 7.14 -1.54
C HIS A 32 -20.25 7.49 -2.89
N ASP A 33 -20.38 8.75 -3.34
CA ASP A 33 -19.85 9.16 -4.64
C ASP A 33 -18.32 9.09 -4.66
N GLY A 34 -17.78 8.44 -5.70
CA GLY A 34 -16.35 8.20 -5.86
C GLY A 34 -15.68 7.34 -4.78
N LEU A 35 -16.41 6.79 -3.80
CA LEU A 35 -15.82 6.11 -2.64
C LEU A 35 -14.93 4.92 -3.03
N GLY A 36 -15.32 4.16 -4.06
CA GLY A 36 -14.50 3.06 -4.60
C GLY A 36 -13.17 3.55 -5.20
N LEU A 37 -13.17 4.70 -5.86
CA LEU A 37 -11.95 5.32 -6.40
C LEU A 37 -11.04 5.83 -5.29
N ASP A 38 -11.62 6.41 -4.23
CA ASP A 38 -10.86 6.80 -3.05
C ASP A 38 -10.20 5.59 -2.38
N CYS A 39 -10.94 4.48 -2.26
CA CYS A 39 -10.41 3.22 -1.73
C CYS A 39 -9.26 2.69 -2.60
N LEU A 40 -9.43 2.67 -3.93
CA LEU A 40 -8.41 2.24 -4.88
C LEU A 40 -7.14 3.09 -4.75
N ALA A 41 -7.28 4.42 -4.72
CA ALA A 41 -6.16 5.34 -4.59
C ALA A 41 -5.41 5.15 -3.25
N CYS A 42 -6.15 4.90 -2.16
CA CYS A 42 -5.56 4.60 -0.86
C CYS A 42 -4.78 3.28 -0.86
N LEU A 43 -5.35 2.20 -1.42
CA LEU A 43 -4.68 0.89 -1.49
C LEU A 43 -3.42 0.95 -2.36
N ILE A 44 -3.46 1.64 -3.49
CA ILE A 44 -2.26 1.85 -4.34
C ILE A 44 -1.18 2.59 -3.55
N SER A 45 -1.52 3.67 -2.85
CA SER A 45 -0.56 4.45 -2.05
C SER A 45 0.04 3.63 -0.90
N LEU A 46 -0.76 2.77 -0.26
CA LEU A 46 -0.30 1.82 0.74
C LEU A 46 0.64 0.78 0.13
N SER A 47 0.35 0.26 -1.06
CA SER A 47 1.21 -0.73 -1.71
C SER A 47 2.61 -0.17 -2.01
N PHE A 48 2.68 1.07 -2.50
CA PHE A 48 3.95 1.77 -2.70
C PHE A 48 4.64 2.10 -1.38
N SER A 49 3.89 2.45 -0.34
CA SER A 49 4.42 2.69 1.00
C SER A 49 5.16 1.45 1.52
N VAL A 50 4.56 0.26 1.39
CA VAL A 50 5.17 -1.00 1.84
C VAL A 50 6.49 -1.26 1.12
N GLU A 51 6.53 -1.12 -0.21
CA GLU A 51 7.76 -1.32 -0.96
C GLU A 51 8.84 -0.28 -0.61
N ALA A 52 8.45 0.97 -0.39
CA ALA A 52 9.36 2.03 0.05
C ALA A 52 9.89 1.79 1.47
N ILE A 53 9.08 1.25 2.40
CA ILE A 53 9.52 0.86 3.74
C ILE A 53 10.54 -0.28 3.64
N ILE A 54 10.25 -1.32 2.86
CA ILE A 54 11.15 -2.45 2.65
C ILE A 54 12.49 -1.96 2.09
N ASN A 55 12.48 -1.11 1.07
CA ASN A 55 13.69 -0.56 0.47
C ASN A 55 14.46 0.34 1.45
N PHE A 56 13.76 1.16 2.24
CA PHE A 56 14.38 1.99 3.26
C PHE A 56 15.08 1.14 4.32
N VAL A 57 14.39 0.17 4.91
CA VAL A 57 14.96 -0.72 5.94
C VAL A 57 16.12 -1.51 5.37
N GLY A 58 15.95 -2.12 4.20
CA GLY A 58 16.99 -2.88 3.52
C GLY A 58 18.25 -2.07 3.28
N SER A 59 18.12 -0.87 2.69
CA SER A 59 19.27 0.01 2.43
C SER A 59 20.00 0.50 3.69
N LYS A 60 19.33 0.54 4.85
CA LYS A 60 19.91 1.03 6.11
C LYS A 60 20.58 -0.05 6.95
N ARG A 61 20.25 -1.33 6.72
CA ARG A 61 20.55 -2.40 7.68
C ARG A 61 21.09 -3.66 7.04
N ILE A 62 20.85 -3.88 5.76
CA ILE A 62 21.25 -5.10 5.07
C ILE A 62 22.32 -4.77 4.05
N ASP A 63 23.50 -5.36 4.24
CA ASP A 63 24.59 -5.24 3.28
C ASP A 63 24.20 -5.79 1.90
N GLU A 64 24.76 -5.19 0.85
CA GLU A 64 24.48 -5.54 -0.54
C GLU A 64 22.97 -5.57 -0.86
N TRP A 65 22.23 -4.60 -0.33
CA TRP A 65 20.80 -4.47 -0.61
C TRP A 65 20.55 -4.27 -2.11
N LYS A 66 19.70 -5.13 -2.69
CA LYS A 66 19.32 -5.09 -4.11
C LYS A 66 17.90 -4.56 -4.22
N GLU A 67 17.76 -3.26 -4.44
CA GLU A 67 16.46 -2.58 -4.54
C GLU A 67 15.54 -3.19 -5.63
N ARG A 68 16.13 -3.64 -6.74
CA ARG A 68 15.43 -4.24 -7.89
C ARG A 68 15.17 -5.73 -7.77
N ASP A 69 15.45 -6.35 -6.62
CA ASP A 69 15.10 -7.75 -6.37
C ASP A 69 13.58 -7.92 -6.25
N SER A 70 13.10 -9.15 -6.41
CA SER A 70 11.67 -9.47 -6.32
C SER A 70 11.08 -9.07 -4.97
N TYR A 71 9.83 -8.63 -4.96
CA TYR A 71 9.12 -8.26 -3.73
C TYR A 71 9.22 -9.35 -2.64
N LYS A 72 8.99 -10.62 -3.04
CA LYS A 72 9.05 -11.78 -2.13
C LYS A 72 10.42 -11.95 -1.48
N ASN A 73 11.50 -11.75 -2.24
CA ASN A 73 12.85 -11.82 -1.68
C ASN A 73 13.13 -10.64 -0.74
N LYS A 74 12.76 -9.42 -1.16
CA LYS A 74 12.98 -8.22 -0.37
C LYS A 74 12.26 -8.27 0.98
N ILE A 75 10.97 -8.61 0.99
CA ILE A 75 10.18 -8.68 2.23
C ILE A 75 10.72 -9.77 3.17
N LYS A 76 11.09 -10.95 2.64
CA LYS A 76 11.72 -12.02 3.43
C LYS A 76 13.01 -11.57 4.09
N ARG A 77 13.88 -10.88 3.36
CA ARG A 77 15.17 -10.39 3.89
C ARG A 77 14.98 -9.37 5.02
N VAL A 78 14.11 -8.37 4.85
CA VAL A 78 13.89 -7.38 5.91
C VAL A 78 13.17 -7.95 7.12
N CYS A 79 12.22 -8.89 6.92
CA CYS A 79 11.59 -9.59 8.04
C CYS A 79 12.63 -10.42 8.81
N ALA A 80 13.45 -11.21 8.11
CA ALA A 80 14.49 -12.03 8.75
C ALA A 80 15.47 -11.17 9.55
N PHE A 81 15.91 -10.03 8.99
CA PHE A 81 16.78 -9.10 9.72
C PHE A 81 16.09 -8.51 10.96
N ALA A 82 14.79 -8.23 10.90
CA ALA A 82 13.99 -7.76 12.03
C ALA A 82 13.63 -8.87 13.05
N GLY A 83 14.20 -10.08 12.90
CA GLY A 83 13.89 -11.23 13.77
C GLY A 83 12.48 -11.78 13.58
N GLN A 84 11.91 -11.65 12.38
CA GLN A 84 10.57 -12.11 12.03
C GLN A 84 10.62 -13.14 10.89
N GLU A 85 9.67 -14.05 10.87
CA GLU A 85 9.42 -14.92 9.72
C GLU A 85 8.32 -14.32 8.84
N PHE A 86 8.58 -14.25 7.53
CA PHE A 86 7.55 -13.85 6.56
C PHE A 86 6.80 -15.08 6.06
N ASP A 87 5.50 -15.11 6.34
CA ASP A 87 4.55 -16.08 5.80
C ASP A 87 3.33 -15.35 5.24
N SER A 88 3.13 -15.42 3.92
CA SER A 88 2.03 -14.76 3.19
C SER A 88 0.64 -15.32 3.50
N SER A 89 0.53 -16.38 4.31
CA SER A 89 -0.76 -17.00 4.67
C SER A 89 -1.29 -16.56 6.04
N VAL A 90 -0.53 -15.77 6.82
CA VAL A 90 -0.89 -15.43 8.20
C VAL A 90 -0.86 -13.94 8.51
N GLY A 91 -1.79 -13.52 9.38
CA GLY A 91 -1.80 -12.22 10.05
C GLY A 91 -1.57 -11.03 9.12
N ILE A 92 -0.71 -10.09 9.54
CA ILE A 92 -0.41 -8.90 8.75
C ILE A 92 0.26 -9.22 7.41
N TYR A 93 1.03 -10.30 7.31
CA TYR A 93 1.77 -10.65 6.10
C TYR A 93 0.85 -11.13 4.98
N ASN A 94 -0.27 -11.77 5.33
CA ASN A 94 -1.32 -12.07 4.37
C ASN A 94 -1.93 -10.81 3.78
N VAL A 95 -2.25 -9.82 4.61
CA VAL A 95 -2.78 -8.52 4.16
C VAL A 95 -1.78 -7.80 3.25
N LEU A 96 -0.49 -7.78 3.61
CA LEU A 96 0.55 -7.19 2.76
C LEU A 96 0.72 -7.93 1.43
N TRP A 97 0.53 -9.25 1.43
CA TRP A 97 0.60 -10.06 0.22
C TRP A 97 -0.59 -9.79 -0.71
N GLN A 98 -1.81 -9.77 -0.17
CA GLN A 98 -3.03 -9.39 -0.90
C GLN A 98 -2.93 -7.97 -1.47
N LEU A 99 -2.36 -7.03 -0.72
CA LEU A 99 -2.12 -5.68 -1.19
C LEU A 99 -1.15 -5.62 -2.38
N LYS A 100 -0.09 -6.43 -2.36
CA LYS A 100 0.83 -6.59 -3.49
C LYS A 100 0.10 -7.19 -4.69
N GLU A 101 -0.70 -8.24 -4.49
CA GLU A 101 -1.45 -8.90 -5.57
C GLU A 101 -2.47 -7.96 -6.22
N LEU A 102 -3.14 -7.13 -5.42
CA LEU A 102 -4.04 -6.08 -5.89
C LEU A 102 -3.30 -5.04 -6.75
N ARG A 103 -2.15 -4.54 -6.28
CA ARG A 103 -1.35 -3.59 -7.07
C ARG A 103 -0.93 -4.21 -8.40
N ASP A 104 -0.45 -5.45 -8.38
CA ASP A 104 0.00 -6.14 -9.58
C ASP A 104 -1.16 -6.39 -10.56
N SER A 105 -2.35 -6.74 -10.07
CA SER A 105 -3.51 -6.94 -10.94
C SER A 105 -3.93 -5.67 -11.66
N ILE A 106 -3.84 -4.51 -11.00
CA ILE A 106 -4.10 -3.20 -11.61
C ILE A 106 -2.98 -2.83 -12.59
N ALA A 107 -1.71 -2.90 -12.16
CA ALA A 107 -0.56 -2.45 -12.94
C ALA A 107 -0.31 -3.31 -14.20
N HIS A 108 -0.71 -4.58 -14.16
CA HIS A 108 -0.58 -5.53 -15.26
C HIS A 108 -1.92 -5.90 -15.89
N GLY A 109 -3.01 -5.22 -15.51
CA GLY A 109 -4.33 -5.43 -16.05
C GLY A 109 -4.33 -5.24 -17.56
N LYS A 110 -4.65 -6.30 -18.31
CA LYS A 110 -4.80 -6.21 -19.76
C LYS A 110 -6.18 -5.65 -20.10
N PRO A 111 -6.30 -4.71 -21.04
CA PRO A 111 -7.60 -4.30 -21.57
C PRO A 111 -8.39 -5.50 -22.09
N SER A 112 -9.68 -5.55 -21.80
CA SER A 112 -10.62 -6.54 -22.30
C SER A 112 -11.57 -5.86 -23.29
N GLU A 113 -11.43 -6.13 -24.59
CA GLU A 113 -12.11 -5.36 -25.65
C GLU A 113 -13.22 -6.11 -26.39
N GLN A 114 -13.57 -7.34 -25.99
CA GLN A 114 -14.58 -8.17 -26.68
C GLN A 114 -15.40 -9.01 -25.69
N ILE A 115 -16.10 -8.34 -24.77
CA ILE A 115 -17.05 -9.01 -23.87
C ILE A 115 -18.44 -8.88 -24.49
N THR A 116 -18.90 -9.93 -25.16
CA THR A 116 -20.33 -10.04 -25.51
C THR A 116 -21.09 -10.26 -24.22
N THR A 117 -21.99 -9.34 -23.89
CA THR A 117 -22.83 -9.38 -22.69
C THR A 117 -24.28 -9.64 -23.07
N ASP A 118 -24.97 -10.44 -22.27
CA ASP A 118 -26.41 -10.65 -22.31
C ASP A 118 -27.16 -9.76 -21.29
N ALA A 119 -26.45 -8.82 -20.64
CA ALA A 119 -27.02 -7.92 -19.65
C ALA A 119 -28.22 -7.17 -20.23
N GLN A 120 -29.36 -7.31 -19.57
CA GLN A 120 -30.62 -6.65 -19.91
C GLN A 120 -30.85 -5.39 -19.06
N THR A 121 -30.09 -5.23 -17.97
CA THR A 121 -30.17 -4.06 -17.09
C THR A 121 -28.80 -3.42 -16.87
N ARG A 122 -28.82 -2.19 -16.38
CA ARG A 122 -27.60 -1.44 -16.06
C ARG A 122 -26.83 -2.11 -14.91
N GLU A 123 -27.54 -2.67 -13.95
CA GLU A 123 -26.95 -3.39 -12.81
C GLU A 123 -26.22 -4.65 -13.29
N GLN A 124 -26.85 -5.45 -14.17
CA GLN A 124 -26.22 -6.62 -14.79
C GLN A 124 -24.99 -6.22 -15.62
N LEU A 125 -25.04 -5.08 -16.31
CA LEU A 125 -23.88 -4.57 -17.04
C LEU A 125 -22.74 -4.22 -16.09
N PHE A 126 -23.01 -3.54 -14.97
CA PHE A 126 -21.98 -3.23 -13.97
C PHE A 126 -21.38 -4.49 -13.33
N GLU A 127 -22.20 -5.49 -13.02
CA GLU A 127 -21.72 -6.79 -12.53
C GLU A 127 -20.79 -7.47 -13.54
N GLN A 128 -21.11 -7.41 -14.83
CA GLN A 128 -20.26 -7.98 -15.88
C GLN A 128 -19.00 -7.14 -16.17
N MET A 129 -18.97 -5.86 -15.76
CA MET A 129 -17.80 -5.00 -15.82
C MET A 129 -16.90 -5.12 -14.58
N GLU A 130 -17.26 -5.94 -13.59
CA GLU A 130 -16.49 -6.12 -12.36
C GLU A 130 -15.05 -6.56 -12.66
N CYS A 131 -14.09 -5.77 -12.18
CA CYS A 131 -12.68 -6.07 -12.28
C CYS A 131 -12.23 -6.93 -11.08
N PRO A 132 -11.13 -7.72 -11.23
CA PRO A 132 -10.66 -8.59 -10.15
C PRO A 132 -10.36 -7.89 -8.81
N TRP A 133 -10.07 -6.58 -8.85
CA TRP A 133 -9.76 -5.77 -7.68
C TRP A 133 -10.98 -5.12 -7.02
N ASP A 134 -12.15 -5.10 -7.66
CA ASP A 134 -13.31 -4.33 -7.18
C ASP A 134 -13.80 -4.81 -5.81
N LYS A 135 -13.73 -6.12 -5.55
CA LYS A 135 -14.10 -6.73 -4.26
C LYS A 135 -13.27 -6.20 -3.08
N ALA A 136 -12.07 -5.70 -3.35
CA ALA A 136 -11.20 -5.13 -2.33
C ALA A 136 -11.44 -3.63 -2.09
N LEU A 137 -12.23 -2.95 -2.93
CA LEU A 137 -12.45 -1.50 -2.91
C LEU A 137 -13.56 -1.09 -1.94
N ASN A 138 -13.38 -1.41 -0.67
CA ASN A 138 -14.30 -1.01 0.40
C ASN A 138 -13.55 -0.37 1.59
N PRO A 139 -14.20 0.54 2.34
CA PRO A 139 -13.59 1.25 3.46
C PRO A 139 -13.03 0.33 4.55
N GLU A 140 -13.70 -0.78 4.84
CA GLU A 140 -13.29 -1.73 5.87
C GLU A 140 -11.94 -2.37 5.53
N ASN A 141 -11.77 -2.79 4.28
CA ASN A 141 -10.53 -3.35 3.77
C ASN A 141 -9.40 -2.30 3.76
N VAL A 142 -9.69 -1.06 3.38
CA VAL A 142 -8.72 0.04 3.44
C VAL A 142 -8.24 0.27 4.86
N GLU A 143 -9.16 0.29 5.83
CA GLU A 143 -8.86 0.50 7.25
C GLU A 143 -8.01 -0.64 7.84
N ALA A 144 -8.37 -1.89 7.53
CA ALA A 144 -7.60 -3.07 7.93
C ALA A 144 -6.19 -3.05 7.31
N THR A 145 -6.09 -2.74 6.02
CA THR A 145 -4.83 -2.66 5.28
C THR A 145 -3.94 -1.56 5.84
N TYR A 146 -4.47 -0.35 6.09
CA TYR A 146 -3.73 0.75 6.68
C TYR A 146 -3.14 0.37 8.06
N LYS A 147 -3.94 -0.28 8.91
CA LYS A 147 -3.47 -0.78 10.21
C LYS A 147 -2.36 -1.82 10.06
N ALA A 148 -2.49 -2.76 9.12
CA ALA A 148 -1.47 -3.77 8.86
C ALA A 148 -0.14 -3.14 8.38
N VAL A 149 -0.19 -2.16 7.48
CA VAL A 149 1.01 -1.44 7.01
C VAL A 149 1.67 -0.65 8.15
N GLN A 150 0.90 0.02 8.98
CA GLN A 150 1.43 0.73 10.16
C GLN A 150 2.05 -0.23 11.18
N GLN A 151 1.43 -1.39 11.39
CA GLN A 151 1.99 -2.45 12.24
C GLN A 151 3.29 -3.01 11.65
N PHE A 152 3.32 -3.29 10.35
CA PHE A 152 4.51 -3.76 9.65
C PHE A 152 5.68 -2.78 9.76
N LYS A 153 5.43 -1.48 9.55
CA LYS A 153 6.43 -0.43 9.79
C LYS A 153 7.03 -0.51 11.20
N ARG A 154 6.17 -0.61 12.22
CA ARG A 154 6.60 -0.68 13.62
C ARG A 154 7.41 -1.95 13.90
N VAL A 155 6.98 -3.09 13.37
CA VAL A 155 7.69 -4.37 13.50
C VAL A 155 9.10 -4.25 12.93
N LEU A 156 9.23 -3.78 11.69
CA LEU A 156 10.55 -3.61 11.07
C LEU A 156 11.41 -2.58 11.80
N PHE A 157 10.86 -1.43 12.15
CA PHE A 157 11.64 -0.37 12.80
C PHE A 157 12.14 -0.81 14.17
N LYS A 158 11.31 -1.54 14.94
CA LYS A 158 11.71 -2.10 16.22
C LYS A 158 12.77 -3.18 16.06
N GLY A 159 12.53 -4.17 15.19
CA GLY A 159 13.45 -5.29 14.99
C GLY A 159 14.78 -4.88 14.36
N CYS A 160 14.81 -3.78 13.62
CA CYS A 160 16.00 -3.24 12.99
C CYS A 160 16.60 -2.03 13.73
N GLU A 161 16.14 -1.72 14.94
CA GLU A 161 16.67 -0.59 15.74
C GLU A 161 16.70 0.75 14.96
N ILE A 162 15.61 1.08 14.26
CA ILE A 162 15.45 2.35 13.54
C ILE A 162 14.56 3.27 14.39
N HIS A 163 15.10 4.43 14.78
CA HIS A 163 14.33 5.43 15.50
C HIS A 163 13.59 6.37 14.54
N LEU A 164 12.39 6.83 14.92
CA LEU A 164 11.58 7.74 14.09
C LEU A 164 12.29 9.05 13.75
N ILE A 165 13.14 9.54 14.66
CA ILE A 165 13.96 10.75 14.41
C ILE A 165 14.92 10.56 13.22
N ASP A 166 15.37 9.33 12.97
CA ASP A 166 16.26 9.00 11.86
C ASP A 166 15.55 8.99 10.51
N THR A 167 14.21 8.95 10.54
CA THR A 167 13.35 8.89 9.37
C THR A 167 12.71 10.24 9.05
N ILE A 168 13.13 11.34 9.68
CA ILE A 168 12.58 12.66 9.36
C ILE A 168 13.02 13.08 7.96
N THR A 169 12.04 13.43 7.13
CA THR A 169 12.24 14.13 5.86
C THR A 169 12.04 15.62 6.12
N TYR A 170 12.98 16.45 5.71
CA TYR A 170 12.77 17.89 5.68
C TYR A 170 11.84 18.19 4.52
N SER A 171 10.55 18.42 4.80
CA SER A 171 9.60 18.82 3.76
C SER A 171 9.97 20.21 3.24
N ARG A 172 9.92 20.37 1.92
CA ARG A 172 9.94 21.69 1.29
C ARG A 172 8.58 22.33 1.60
N PRO A 173 8.51 23.62 1.98
CA PRO A 173 7.23 24.33 1.96
C PRO A 173 6.66 24.26 0.54
N VAL A 174 5.39 23.88 0.43
CA VAL A 174 4.67 23.96 -0.85
C VAL A 174 4.61 25.44 -1.20
N ALA A 175 5.07 25.80 -2.40
CA ALA A 175 4.98 27.19 -2.87
C ALA A 175 3.50 27.61 -2.91
N GLU A 176 3.21 28.78 -2.35
CA GLU A 176 1.90 29.45 -2.43
C GLU A 176 1.53 29.80 -3.87
#